data_AF-X1M4W2-F1
#
_entry.id   AF-X1M4W2-F1
#
_cell.length_a   1.000
_cell.length_b   1.000
_cell.length_c   1.000
_cell.angle_alpha   90.00
_cell.angle_beta   90.00
_cell.angle_gamma   90.00
#
_symmetry.space_group_name_H-M   'P 1'
#
loop_
_entity.id
_entity.type
_entity.pdbx_description
1 polymer ?
#
loop_
_entity_poly.entity_id
_entity_poly.type
_entity_poly.pdbx_seq_one_letter_code
_entity_poly.pdbx_strand_id
1 'polypeptide(L)'
;MSHSNQDQMAEPALNQVRQEQARKYAEAGRRLVFGDLALAGILLLMLVFGGLSIKLAGLLALPIVPAASIYFVVLMLGYGVLSAPLSYYRGFVLPHRYGLSIQTLGGWLGDEAKSGVLSLLFGTGIVAAVYWFITSFPQIWWLLTWGVVVLLSLILTTLAPILIVPLFFKMKQLDDNELKLRLEKLAQRAGSRVRGIYT
;
A
#
# COMPACT_ATOMS: atom_id res chain seq x y z
N MET A 1 -39.34 -39.62 21.12
CA MET A 1 -37.93 -39.97 20.81
C MET A 1 -37.41 -38.95 19.81
N SER A 2 -36.88 -37.83 20.31
CA SER A 2 -36.25 -36.77 19.51
C SER A 2 -34.90 -36.54 20.17
N HIS A 3 -33.89 -37.30 19.73
CA HIS A 3 -32.53 -37.10 20.22
C HIS A 3 -32.00 -35.80 19.63
N SER A 4 -31.91 -34.83 20.53
CA SER A 4 -31.12 -33.62 20.44
C SER A 4 -29.64 -33.95 20.20
N ASN A 5 -29.27 -34.26 18.96
CA ASN A 5 -27.89 -34.08 18.50
C ASN A 5 -27.77 -32.66 17.92
N GLN A 6 -27.84 -31.68 18.82
CA GLN A 6 -27.02 -30.50 18.64
C GLN A 6 -25.58 -31.02 18.74
N ASP A 7 -24.96 -31.28 17.59
CA ASP A 7 -23.51 -31.22 17.47
C ASP A 7 -23.09 -29.90 18.12
N GLN A 8 -22.68 -30.00 19.38
CA GLN A 8 -21.86 -29.00 20.03
C GLN A 8 -20.66 -28.88 19.11
N MET A 9 -20.69 -27.87 18.23
CA MET A 9 -19.50 -27.41 17.54
C MET A 9 -18.58 -26.92 18.65
N ALA A 10 -17.80 -27.85 19.20
CA ALA A 10 -16.76 -27.57 20.17
C ALA A 10 -15.97 -26.40 19.61
N GLU A 11 -15.93 -25.29 20.34
CA GLU A 11 -15.07 -24.16 19.97
C GLU A 11 -13.70 -24.74 19.61
N PRO A 12 -13.18 -24.46 18.41
CA PRO A 12 -11.90 -25.01 18.01
C PRO A 12 -10.88 -24.55 19.05
N ALA A 13 -10.41 -25.49 19.89
CA ALA A 13 -9.50 -25.18 20.98
C ALA A 13 -8.31 -24.41 20.39
N LEU A 14 -8.21 -23.13 20.74
CA LEU A 14 -7.24 -22.24 20.15
C LEU A 14 -5.84 -22.79 20.45
N ASN A 15 -5.12 -23.13 19.38
CA ASN A 15 -3.77 -23.68 19.50
C ASN A 15 -2.87 -22.60 20.12
N GLN A 16 -2.51 -22.77 21.38
CA GLN A 16 -1.74 -21.79 22.16
C GLN A 16 -0.40 -21.46 21.49
N VAL A 17 0.27 -22.45 20.88
CA VAL A 17 1.54 -22.24 20.16
C VAL A 17 1.34 -21.29 18.97
N ARG A 18 0.26 -21.45 18.20
CA ARG A 18 -0.06 -20.53 17.09
C ARG A 18 -0.39 -19.13 17.58
N GLN A 19 -1.09 -19.00 18.70
CA GLN A 19 -1.37 -17.70 19.30
C GLN A 19 -0.10 -16.99 19.77
N GLU A 20 0.83 -17.71 20.40
CA GLU A 20 2.12 -17.15 20.80
C GLU A 20 2.96 -16.71 19.61
N GLN A 21 3.00 -17.52 18.54
CA GLN A 21 3.68 -17.15 17.30
C GLN A 21 3.06 -15.89 16.68
N ALA A 22 1.73 -15.82 16.60
CA ALA A 22 1.01 -14.65 16.11
C ALA A 22 1.32 -13.40 16.96
N ARG A 23 1.39 -13.54 18.29
CA ARG A 23 1.76 -12.44 19.19
C ARG A 23 3.19 -11.97 18.95
N LYS A 24 4.18 -12.87 18.87
CA LYS A 24 5.59 -12.51 18.60
C LYS A 24 5.76 -11.85 17.24
N TYR A 25 5.05 -12.34 16.22
CA TYR A 25 5.01 -11.72 14.89
C TYR A 25 4.42 -10.29 14.97
N ALA A 26 3.27 -10.13 15.63
CA ALA A 26 2.62 -8.84 15.78
C ALA A 26 3.46 -7.82 16.58
N GLU A 27 4.13 -8.27 17.64
CA GLU A 27 5.04 -7.43 18.44
C GLU A 27 6.25 -6.98 17.61
N ALA A 28 6.88 -7.88 16.85
CA ALA A 28 7.98 -7.53 15.95
C ALA A 28 7.54 -6.55 14.86
N GLY A 29 6.39 -6.82 14.22
CA GLY A 29 5.82 -5.92 13.20
C GLY A 29 5.55 -4.52 13.74
N ARG A 30 5.00 -4.42 14.96
CA ARG A 30 4.69 -3.13 15.59
C ARG A 30 5.94 -2.30 15.90
N ARG A 31 7.01 -2.94 16.38
CA ARG A 31 8.30 -2.25 16.62
C ARG A 31 8.87 -1.66 15.33
N LEU A 32 8.75 -2.37 14.21
CA LEU A 32 9.20 -1.88 12.90
C LEU A 32 8.37 -0.68 12.43
N VAL A 33 7.04 -0.70 12.65
CA VAL A 33 6.18 0.46 12.37
C VAL A 33 6.59 1.68 13.18
N PHE A 34 6.84 1.51 14.48
CA PHE A 34 7.32 2.62 15.31
C PHE A 34 8.71 3.10 14.90
N GLY A 35 9.59 2.20 14.45
CA GLY A 35 10.90 2.55 13.91
C GLY A 35 10.79 3.39 12.64
N ASP A 36 9.92 3.00 11.70
CA ASP A 36 9.66 3.75 10.46
C ASP A 36 9.03 5.12 10.77
N LEU A 37 8.08 5.18 11.71
CA LEU A 37 7.49 6.44 12.17
C LEU A 37 8.53 7.36 12.83
N ALA A 38 9.42 6.81 13.66
CA ALA A 38 10.49 7.57 14.29
C ALA A 38 11.49 8.09 13.24
N LEU A 39 11.85 7.28 12.25
CA LEU A 39 12.69 7.68 11.12
C LEU A 39 12.05 8.84 10.34
N ALA A 40 10.77 8.72 9.99
CA ALA A 40 10.02 9.79 9.33
C ALA A 40 9.97 11.07 10.18
N GLY A 41 9.71 10.95 11.48
CA GLY A 41 9.70 12.07 12.41
C GLY A 41 11.06 12.75 12.53
N ILE A 42 12.15 11.99 12.65
CA ILE A 42 13.52 12.52 12.69
C ILE A 42 13.86 13.23 11.39
N LEU A 43 13.53 12.63 10.24
CA LEU A 43 13.74 13.26 8.94
C LEU A 43 12.98 14.58 8.83
N LEU A 44 11.72 14.61 9.26
CA LEU A 44 10.92 15.83 9.28
C LEU A 44 11.54 16.90 10.18
N LEU A 45 11.93 16.55 11.41
CA LEU A 45 12.60 17.48 12.33
C LEU A 45 13.91 18.00 11.74
N MET A 46 14.72 17.13 11.13
CA MET A 46 15.95 17.51 10.44
C MET A 46 15.66 18.46 9.26
N LEU A 47 14.57 18.26 8.53
CA LEU A 47 14.21 19.09 7.39
C LEU A 47 13.75 20.49 7.82
N VAL A 48 12.98 20.57 8.91
CA VAL A 48 12.47 21.82 9.49
C VAL A 48 13.59 22.61 10.17
N PHE A 49 14.39 21.98 11.03
CA PHE A 49 15.41 22.66 11.84
C PHE A 49 16.79 22.72 11.18
N GLY A 50 17.12 21.78 10.30
CA GLY A 50 18.45 21.66 9.68
C GLY A 50 18.69 22.58 8.49
N GLY A 51 17.68 23.33 8.04
CA GLY A 51 17.79 24.25 6.90
C GLY A 51 18.07 23.59 5.55
N LEU A 52 18.08 22.24 5.50
CA LEU A 52 18.31 21.46 4.28
C LEU A 52 17.25 21.77 3.23
N SER A 53 16.01 22.01 3.66
CA SER A 53 14.90 22.40 2.78
C SER A 53 15.19 23.70 2.03
N ILE A 54 15.76 24.70 2.72
CA ILE A 54 16.06 26.02 2.14
C ILE A 54 17.22 25.91 1.16
N LYS A 55 18.25 25.11 1.49
CA LYS A 55 19.38 24.85 0.59
C LYS A 55 18.96 24.11 -0.68
N LEU A 56 18.11 23.09 -0.55
CA LEU A 56 17.60 22.33 -1.68
C LEU A 56 16.71 23.20 -2.58
N ALA A 57 15.80 23.97 -1.98
CA ALA A 57 14.95 24.90 -2.72
C ALA A 57 15.76 26.02 -3.40
N GLY A 58 16.79 26.55 -2.73
CA GLY A 58 17.66 27.61 -3.28
C GLY A 58 18.61 27.15 -4.37
N LEU A 59 18.94 25.85 -4.43
CA LEU A 59 19.75 25.27 -5.51
C LEU A 59 18.95 25.12 -6.81
N LEU A 60 17.63 24.96 -6.70
CA LEU A 60 16.73 24.88 -7.85
C LEU A 60 16.30 26.30 -8.26
N ALA A 61 17.08 26.92 -9.15
CA ALA A 61 16.70 28.17 -9.82
C ALA A 61 15.60 27.96 -10.88
N LEU A 62 14.54 27.24 -10.52
CA LEU A 62 13.44 26.84 -11.39
C LEU A 62 12.14 27.54 -10.98
N PRO A 63 11.15 27.61 -11.89
CA PRO A 63 9.79 28.01 -11.51
C PRO A 63 9.23 27.12 -10.39
N ILE A 64 8.32 27.67 -9.58
CA ILE A 64 7.86 27.02 -8.35
C ILE A 64 7.28 25.60 -8.56
N VAL A 65 6.59 25.36 -9.68
CA VAL A 65 5.97 24.06 -9.99
C VAL A 65 7.02 22.96 -10.21
N PRO A 66 7.95 23.06 -11.20
CA PRO A 66 9.01 22.06 -11.36
C PRO A 66 9.94 21.99 -10.15
N ALA A 67 10.19 23.10 -9.45
CA ALA A 67 10.98 23.09 -8.22
C ALA A 67 10.33 22.22 -7.13
N ALA A 68 9.04 22.40 -6.87
CA ALA A 68 8.30 21.60 -5.88
C ALA A 68 8.24 20.11 -6.26
N SER A 69 8.05 19.81 -7.55
CA SER A 69 8.03 18.43 -8.05
C SER A 69 9.37 17.72 -7.86
N ILE A 70 10.48 18.36 -8.23
CA ILE A 70 11.82 17.76 -8.05
C ILE A 70 12.15 17.62 -6.57
N TYR A 71 11.82 18.63 -5.77
CA TYR A 71 11.99 18.58 -4.32
C TYR A 71 11.25 17.38 -3.71
N PHE A 72 9.98 17.15 -4.11
CA PHE A 72 9.21 15.99 -3.70
C PHE A 72 9.89 14.66 -4.09
N VAL A 73 10.36 14.54 -5.34
CA VAL A 73 11.06 13.34 -5.82
C VAL A 73 12.32 13.07 -5.00
N VAL A 74 13.15 14.09 -4.76
CA VAL A 74 14.39 13.95 -3.97
C VAL A 74 14.08 13.52 -2.54
N LEU A 75 13.06 14.11 -1.90
CA LEU A 75 12.64 13.72 -0.57
C LEU A 75 12.13 12.28 -0.51
N MET A 76 11.28 11.87 -1.48
CA MET A 76 10.73 10.53 -1.51
C MET A 76 11.78 9.46 -1.79
N LEU A 77 12.73 9.74 -2.68
CA LEU A 77 13.87 8.86 -2.92
C LEU A 77 14.78 8.78 -1.69
N GLY A 78 15.08 9.92 -1.06
CA GLY A 78 15.85 9.96 0.18
C GLY A 78 15.19 9.14 1.28
N TYR A 79 13.91 9.38 1.54
CA TYR A 79 13.14 8.61 2.53
C TYR A 79 13.13 7.12 2.19
N GLY A 80 12.86 6.75 0.93
CA GLY A 80 12.84 5.37 0.48
C GLY A 80 14.18 4.64 0.71
N VAL A 81 15.31 5.30 0.48
CA VAL A 81 16.63 4.73 0.76
C VAL A 81 16.85 4.54 2.26
N LEU A 82 16.44 5.50 3.09
CA LEU A 82 16.58 5.41 4.54
C LEU A 82 15.65 4.35 5.16
N SER A 83 14.43 4.18 4.62
CA SER A 83 13.45 3.21 5.10
C SER A 83 13.62 1.81 4.50
N ALA A 84 14.39 1.67 3.40
CA ALA A 84 14.61 0.40 2.71
C ALA A 84 15.03 -0.77 3.63
N PRO A 85 15.95 -0.61 4.61
CA PRO A 85 16.31 -1.71 5.51
C PRO A 85 15.14 -2.16 6.40
N LEU A 86 14.31 -1.22 6.86
CA LEU A 86 13.13 -1.51 7.68
C LEU A 86 12.05 -2.20 6.84
N SER A 87 11.81 -1.69 5.62
CA SER A 87 10.88 -2.27 4.67
C SER A 87 11.29 -3.69 4.26
N TYR A 88 12.57 -3.93 4.00
CA TYR A 88 13.10 -5.28 3.72
C TYR A 88 12.87 -6.24 4.88
N TYR A 89 13.20 -5.81 6.11
CA TYR A 89 13.00 -6.67 7.26
C TYR A 89 11.52 -6.97 7.53
N ARG A 90 10.65 -5.95 7.41
CA ARG A 90 9.21 -6.07 7.66
C ARG A 90 8.47 -6.84 6.57
N GLY A 91 8.77 -6.57 5.31
CA GLY A 91 8.06 -7.10 4.15
C GLY A 91 8.58 -8.47 3.70
N PHE A 92 9.90 -8.69 3.79
CA PHE A 92 10.52 -9.93 3.33
C PHE A 92 10.93 -10.84 4.50
N VAL A 93 11.84 -10.38 5.37
CA VAL A 93 12.47 -11.27 6.37
C VAL A 93 11.46 -11.78 7.41
N LEU A 94 10.62 -10.90 7.96
CA LEU A 94 9.72 -11.24 9.05
C LEU A 94 8.64 -12.24 8.61
N PRO A 95 7.91 -12.08 7.48
CA PRO A 95 6.96 -13.08 7.02
C PRO A 95 7.61 -14.44 6.71
N HIS A 96 8.79 -14.45 6.09
CA HIS A 96 9.51 -15.70 5.79
C HIS A 96 9.94 -16.44 7.06
N ARG A 97 10.36 -15.72 8.10
CA ARG A 97 10.75 -16.32 9.39
C ARG A 97 9.60 -17.08 10.05
N TYR A 98 8.36 -16.67 9.81
CA TYR A 98 7.16 -17.32 10.34
C TYR A 98 6.46 -18.22 9.31
N GLY A 99 7.06 -18.45 8.14
CA GLY A 99 6.47 -19.28 7.08
C GLY A 99 5.19 -18.70 6.46
N LEU A 100 4.99 -17.38 6.58
CA LEU A 100 3.79 -16.68 6.10
C LEU A 100 3.92 -16.16 4.66
N SER A 101 5.12 -16.25 4.06
CA SER A 101 5.37 -15.84 2.68
C SER A 101 6.15 -16.89 1.93
N ILE A 102 5.78 -17.07 0.66
CA ILE A 102 6.47 -17.88 -0.35
C ILE A 102 7.08 -16.99 -1.46
N GLN A 103 7.00 -15.66 -1.30
CA GLN A 103 7.46 -14.70 -2.31
C GLN A 103 8.99 -14.73 -2.41
N THR A 104 9.54 -14.85 -3.61
CA THR A 104 11.00 -14.80 -3.78
C THR A 104 11.53 -13.37 -3.58
N LEU A 105 12.82 -13.24 -3.25
CA LEU A 105 13.45 -11.92 -3.06
C LEU A 105 13.37 -11.04 -4.31
N GLY A 106 13.51 -11.64 -5.50
CA GLY A 106 13.35 -10.92 -6.78
C GLY A 106 11.91 -10.47 -7.02
N GLY A 107 10.92 -11.27 -6.61
CA GLY A 107 9.50 -10.87 -6.65
C GLY A 107 9.24 -9.69 -5.73
N TRP A 108 9.71 -9.78 -4.48
CA TRP A 108 9.58 -8.70 -3.50
C TRP A 108 10.23 -7.39 -3.98
N LEU A 109 11.47 -7.44 -4.46
CA LEU A 109 12.16 -6.25 -4.95
C LEU A 109 11.47 -5.65 -6.18
N GLY A 110 10.96 -6.50 -7.08
CA GLY A 110 10.17 -6.05 -8.23
C GLY A 110 8.88 -5.34 -7.82
N ASP A 111 8.18 -5.83 -6.82
CA ASP A 111 6.95 -5.21 -6.32
C ASP A 111 7.23 -3.91 -5.56
N GLU A 112 8.30 -3.85 -4.75
CA GLU A 112 8.76 -2.60 -4.12
C GLU A 112 9.14 -1.54 -5.16
N ALA A 113 9.88 -1.92 -6.22
CA ALA A 113 10.25 -0.99 -7.29
C ALA A 113 9.02 -0.47 -8.05
N LYS A 114 8.08 -1.34 -8.43
CA LYS A 114 6.82 -0.94 -9.08
C LYS A 114 6.01 0.00 -8.19
N SER A 115 5.89 -0.34 -6.91
CA SER A 115 5.18 0.47 -5.92
C SER A 115 5.83 1.85 -5.77
N GLY A 116 7.17 1.91 -5.68
CA GLY A 116 7.93 3.15 -5.60
C GLY A 116 7.76 4.03 -6.84
N VAL A 117 7.86 3.46 -8.04
CA VAL A 117 7.64 4.19 -9.31
C VAL A 117 6.22 4.75 -9.38
N LEU A 118 5.22 3.93 -9.04
CA LEU A 118 3.82 4.33 -9.08
C LEU A 118 3.53 5.45 -8.07
N SER A 119 4.09 5.33 -6.85
CA SER A 119 3.98 6.34 -5.79
C SER A 119 4.65 7.66 -6.19
N LEU A 120 5.83 7.60 -6.80
CA LEU A 120 6.52 8.79 -7.33
C LEU A 120 5.74 9.44 -8.45
N LEU A 121 5.19 8.67 -9.39
CA LEU A 121 4.42 9.19 -10.51
C LEU A 121 3.16 9.94 -10.03
N PHE A 122 2.35 9.29 -9.20
CA PHE A 122 1.13 9.90 -8.67
C PHE A 122 1.44 11.05 -7.72
N GLY A 123 2.38 10.88 -6.80
CA GLY A 123 2.76 11.90 -5.84
C GLY A 123 3.30 13.16 -6.52
N THR A 124 4.19 13.00 -7.49
CA THR A 124 4.75 14.13 -8.25
C THR A 124 3.69 14.81 -9.11
N GLY A 125 2.80 14.04 -9.75
CA GLY A 125 1.69 14.60 -10.53
C GLY A 125 0.73 15.42 -9.67
N ILE A 126 0.38 14.93 -8.48
CA ILE A 126 -0.46 15.64 -7.52
C ILE A 126 0.24 16.92 -7.04
N VAL A 127 1.51 16.84 -6.64
CA VAL A 127 2.28 18.02 -6.21
C VAL A 127 2.35 19.06 -7.33
N ALA A 128 2.66 18.66 -8.56
CA ALA A 128 2.70 19.55 -9.71
C ALA A 128 1.34 20.24 -9.93
N ALA A 129 0.24 19.49 -9.89
CA ALA A 129 -1.11 20.03 -10.08
C ALA A 129 -1.49 21.02 -8.97
N VAL A 130 -1.20 20.70 -7.70
CA VAL A 130 -1.47 21.57 -6.55
C VAL A 130 -0.72 22.90 -6.70
N TYR A 131 0.58 22.85 -6.95
CA TYR A 131 1.39 24.07 -7.09
C TYR A 131 0.99 24.88 -8.32
N TRP A 132 0.60 24.21 -9.41
CA TRP A 132 0.05 24.88 -10.57
C TRP A 132 -1.25 25.64 -10.22
N PHE A 133 -2.19 24.99 -9.53
CA PHE A 133 -3.42 25.65 -9.07
C PHE A 133 -3.16 26.81 -8.12
N ILE A 134 -2.20 26.68 -7.19
CA ILE A 134 -1.82 27.77 -6.30
C ILE A 134 -1.34 28.99 -7.10
N THR A 135 -0.54 28.78 -8.14
CA THR A 135 -0.03 29.88 -8.96
C THR A 135 -1.05 30.48 -9.92
N SER A 136 -1.96 29.68 -10.48
CA SER A 136 -2.92 30.13 -11.49
C SER A 136 -4.24 30.61 -10.90
N PHE A 137 -4.70 30.03 -9.78
CA PHE A 137 -6.00 30.32 -9.17
C PHE A 137 -5.90 30.48 -7.64
N PRO A 138 -5.19 31.49 -7.12
CA PRO A 138 -4.88 31.61 -5.69
C PRO A 138 -6.09 31.69 -4.73
N GLN A 139 -7.27 32.08 -5.23
CA GLN A 139 -8.49 32.18 -4.41
C GLN A 139 -9.27 30.86 -4.31
N ILE A 140 -9.16 29.99 -5.32
CA ILE A 140 -9.97 28.76 -5.45
C ILE A 140 -9.13 27.49 -5.62
N TRP A 141 -7.80 27.56 -5.51
CA TRP A 141 -6.89 26.43 -5.72
C TRP A 141 -7.24 25.21 -4.87
N TRP A 142 -7.70 25.43 -3.63
CA TRP A 142 -8.07 24.36 -2.71
C TRP A 142 -9.29 23.59 -3.22
N LEU A 143 -10.27 24.27 -3.82
CA LEU A 143 -11.47 23.67 -4.37
C LEU A 143 -11.16 22.91 -5.67
N LEU A 144 -10.31 23.49 -6.53
CA LEU A 144 -9.84 22.83 -7.75
C LEU A 144 -9.03 21.56 -7.41
N THR A 145 -8.10 21.67 -6.46
CA THR A 145 -7.31 20.53 -5.97
C THR A 145 -8.22 19.45 -5.40
N TRP A 146 -9.17 19.82 -4.55
CA TRP A 146 -10.14 18.88 -3.99
C TRP A 146 -10.93 18.17 -5.09
N GLY A 147 -11.45 18.91 -6.06
CA GLY A 147 -12.19 18.34 -7.19
C GLY A 147 -11.36 17.35 -8.00
N VAL A 148 -10.10 17.68 -8.29
CA VAL A 148 -9.17 16.78 -8.99
C VAL A 148 -8.87 15.54 -8.16
N VAL A 149 -8.60 15.67 -6.86
CA VAL A 149 -8.30 14.53 -5.97
C VAL A 149 -9.50 13.60 -5.84
N VAL A 150 -10.71 14.14 -5.68
CA VAL A 150 -11.94 13.35 -5.64
C VAL A 150 -12.16 12.61 -6.95
N LEU A 151 -12.06 13.32 -8.09
CA LEU A 151 -12.22 12.71 -9.41
C LEU A 151 -11.19 11.60 -9.64
N LEU A 152 -9.91 11.87 -9.34
CA LEU A 152 -8.84 10.89 -9.44
C LEU A 152 -9.10 9.68 -8.53
N SER A 153 -9.59 9.90 -7.32
CA SER A 153 -9.93 8.82 -6.38
C SER A 153 -11.06 7.93 -6.89
N LEU A 154 -12.11 8.51 -7.50
CA LEU A 154 -13.20 7.74 -8.11
C LEU A 154 -12.71 6.91 -9.31
N ILE A 155 -11.89 7.52 -10.16
CA ILE A 155 -11.26 6.83 -11.30
C ILE A 155 -10.39 5.69 -10.77
N LEU A 156 -9.50 5.94 -9.82
CA LEU A 156 -8.62 4.91 -9.27
C LEU A 156 -9.40 3.82 -8.51
N THR A 157 -10.50 4.14 -7.82
CA THR A 157 -11.30 3.11 -7.13
C THR A 157 -11.88 2.08 -8.10
N THR A 158 -12.23 2.53 -9.32
CA THR A 158 -12.78 1.66 -10.37
C THR A 158 -11.70 1.02 -11.24
N LEU A 159 -10.65 1.76 -11.57
CA LEU A 159 -9.58 1.31 -12.46
C LEU A 159 -8.45 0.57 -11.73
N ALA A 160 -8.21 0.80 -10.44
CA ALA A 160 -7.09 0.16 -9.72
C ALA A 160 -7.16 -1.37 -9.74
N PRO A 161 -8.32 -2.03 -9.54
CA PRO A 161 -8.41 -3.49 -9.64
C PRO A 161 -8.07 -4.01 -11.04
N ILE A 162 -8.27 -3.19 -12.08
CA ILE A 162 -8.13 -3.58 -13.48
C ILE A 162 -6.73 -3.26 -14.01
N LEU A 163 -6.15 -2.12 -13.61
CA LEU A 163 -4.88 -1.61 -14.12
C LEU A 163 -3.72 -1.79 -13.15
N ILE A 164 -3.95 -1.58 -11.85
CA ILE A 164 -2.88 -1.57 -10.85
C ILE A 164 -2.63 -2.98 -10.32
N VAL A 165 -3.68 -3.69 -9.88
CA VAL A 165 -3.55 -5.03 -9.30
C VAL A 165 -2.82 -6.02 -10.23
N PRO A 166 -3.10 -6.08 -11.54
CA PRO A 166 -2.40 -7.01 -12.43
C PRO A 166 -0.91 -6.71 -12.64
N LEU A 167 -0.43 -5.51 -12.30
CA LEU A 167 1.01 -5.19 -12.34
C LEU A 167 1.78 -5.91 -11.23
N PHE A 168 1.12 -6.21 -10.11
CA PHE A 168 1.70 -6.89 -8.95
C PHE A 168 1.41 -8.40 -8.99
N PHE A 169 0.20 -8.79 -9.42
CA PHE A 169 -0.27 -10.17 -9.31
C PHE A 169 -0.60 -10.79 -10.67
N LYS A 170 -0.24 -12.07 -10.83
CA LYS A 170 -0.62 -12.86 -11.99
C LYS A 170 -2.04 -13.39 -11.79
N MET A 171 -3.02 -12.69 -12.33
CA MET A 171 -4.41 -13.13 -12.33
C MET A 171 -4.57 -14.34 -13.26
N LYS A 172 -4.82 -15.53 -12.71
CA LYS A 172 -5.15 -16.73 -13.48
C LYS A 172 -6.58 -17.15 -13.23
N GLN A 173 -7.22 -17.81 -14.20
CA GLN A 173 -8.53 -18.41 -13.92
C GLN A 173 -8.34 -19.59 -12.96
N LEU A 174 -9.34 -19.83 -12.11
CA LEU A 174 -9.34 -20.98 -11.24
C LEU A 174 -9.43 -22.27 -12.08
N ASP A 175 -8.39 -23.09 -12.04
CA ASP A 175 -8.30 -24.33 -12.83
C ASP A 175 -9.22 -25.44 -12.29
N ASP A 176 -9.56 -25.41 -11.00
CA ASP A 176 -10.44 -26.39 -10.35
C ASP A 176 -11.91 -26.15 -10.72
N ASN A 177 -12.39 -26.92 -11.70
CA ASN A 177 -13.77 -26.90 -12.16
C ASN A 177 -14.79 -27.28 -11.08
N GLU A 178 -14.44 -28.17 -10.14
CA GLU A 178 -15.34 -28.57 -9.07
C GLU A 178 -15.52 -27.44 -8.06
N LEU A 179 -14.41 -26.82 -7.63
CA LEU A 179 -14.43 -25.69 -6.73
C LEU A 179 -15.14 -24.48 -7.36
N LYS A 180 -14.90 -24.23 -8.65
CA LYS A 180 -15.59 -23.20 -9.44
C LYS A 180 -17.10 -23.39 -9.41
N LEU A 181 -17.60 -24.59 -9.70
CA LEU A 181 -19.04 -24.92 -9.66
C LEU A 181 -19.64 -24.73 -8.27
N ARG A 182 -18.91 -25.12 -7.20
CA ARG A 182 -19.36 -24.92 -5.82
C ARG A 182 -19.48 -23.43 -5.47
N LEU A 183 -18.50 -22.62 -5.89
CA LEU A 183 -18.52 -21.16 -5.69
C LEU A 183 -19.62 -20.47 -6.49
N GLU A 184 -19.86 -20.88 -7.74
CA GLU A 184 -20.95 -20.38 -8.57
C GLU A 184 -22.32 -20.67 -7.93
N LYS A 185 -22.54 -21.90 -7.44
CA LYS A 185 -23.76 -22.27 -6.70
C LYS A 185 -23.93 -21.48 -5.41
N LEU A 186 -22.84 -21.13 -4.73
CA LEU A 186 -22.89 -20.31 -3.52
C LEU A 186 -23.26 -18.86 -3.87
N ALA A 187 -22.67 -18.29 -4.91
CA ALA A 187 -22.97 -16.94 -5.35
C ALA A 187 -24.40 -16.79 -5.85
N GLN A 188 -24.93 -17.79 -6.56
CA GLN A 188 -26.34 -17.84 -6.96
C GLN A 188 -27.27 -17.85 -5.74
N ARG A 189 -26.96 -18.65 -4.71
CA ARG A 189 -27.71 -18.66 -3.45
C ARG A 189 -27.66 -17.32 -2.72
N ALA A 190 -26.56 -16.59 -2.83
CA ALA A 190 -26.38 -15.26 -2.26
C ALA A 190 -26.96 -14.12 -3.14
N GLY A 191 -27.54 -14.43 -4.31
CA GLY A 191 -28.07 -13.43 -5.24
C GLY A 191 -26.99 -12.56 -5.92
N SER A 192 -25.73 -12.99 -5.90
CA SER A 192 -24.60 -12.22 -6.45
C SER A 192 -24.25 -12.65 -7.88
N ARG A 193 -23.98 -11.68 -8.75
CA ARG A 193 -23.57 -11.91 -10.14
C ARG A 193 -22.04 -12.02 -10.22
N VAL A 194 -21.52 -13.24 -10.38
CA VAL A 194 -20.07 -13.48 -10.53
C VAL A 194 -19.68 -13.38 -12.00
N ARG A 195 -18.76 -12.47 -12.32
CA ARG A 195 -18.24 -12.26 -13.69
C ARG A 195 -17.02 -13.14 -14.03
N GLY A 196 -16.40 -13.76 -13.03
CA GLY A 196 -15.28 -14.68 -13.16
C GLY A 196 -14.64 -14.99 -11.80
N ILE A 197 -14.04 -16.16 -11.66
CA ILE A 197 -13.33 -16.61 -10.45
C ILE A 197 -11.85 -16.76 -10.82
N TYR A 198 -10.99 -15.96 -10.19
CA TYR A 198 -9.57 -15.87 -10.47
C TYR A 198 -8.76 -16.23 -9.22
N THR A 199 -7.54 -16.72 -9.42
CA THR A 199 -6.52 -17.00 -8.40
C THR A 199 -5.30 -16.11 -8.62
#